data_AF-A0A3D5EV48-F1
#
_entry.id   AF-A0A3D5EV48-F1
#
_cell.length_a   1.000
_cell.length_b   1.000
_cell.length_c   1.000
_cell.angle_alpha   90.00
_cell.angle_beta   90.00
_cell.angle_gamma   90.00
#
_symmetry.space_group_name_H-M   'P 1'
#
loop_
_entity.id
_entity.type
_entity.pdbx_description
1 polymer ?
#
loop_
_entity_poly.entity_id
_entity_poly.type
_entity_poly.pdbx_seq_one_letter_code
_entity_poly.pdbx_strand_id
1 'polypeptide(L)'
;MLTEVSAEGCYDAGDNEALADAAMLLPAERAAELVQRIIARNAPLQAAACAGLLQRMAARFLARSAAGVSTELLESAAQALVSALPGEPAAATPTAGWRQALPVTPALVVDLLSALCHLGVRPLGEQAVDHLLNRPDRFAVDAILVPAACLLSEQGWPASDWPPTRRLRAHCLDQLARRIAEPLVPPVDFARDSRVDCSCAHCRELSAFLADPERSVWVFKAARQHRNHVEYSIRRDQCDVSRETDRRGSTHALVCTKNQASFERRVLQRQKDLVDQARLRQPFGQ
;
A
#
# COMPACT_ATOMS: atom_id res chain seq x y z
N MET A 1 24.88 6.66 25.35
CA MET A 1 23.92 5.71 25.96
C MET A 1 22.67 5.50 25.13
N LEU A 2 21.70 6.42 25.04
CA LEU A 2 20.46 6.19 24.24
C LEU A 2 20.75 5.99 22.73
N THR A 3 21.67 6.79 22.19
CA THR A 3 22.09 6.72 20.78
C THR A 3 22.93 5.47 20.43
N GLU A 4 23.66 4.91 21.40
CA GLU A 4 24.42 3.66 21.23
C GLU A 4 23.48 2.46 21.25
N VAL A 5 22.48 2.47 22.15
CA VAL A 5 21.46 1.40 22.26
C VAL A 5 20.55 1.36 21.02
N SER A 6 20.19 2.52 20.45
CA SER A 6 19.44 2.57 19.18
C SER A 6 20.29 2.11 17.98
N ALA A 7 21.60 2.37 18.01
CA ALA A 7 22.55 1.84 17.02
C ALA A 7 22.83 0.32 17.20
N GLU A 8 22.63 -0.22 18.40
CA GLU A 8 22.71 -1.66 18.72
C GLU A 8 21.45 -2.44 18.31
N GLY A 9 20.35 -1.76 17.99
CA GLY A 9 19.13 -2.35 17.43
C GLY A 9 17.87 -2.29 18.31
N CYS A 10 17.88 -1.50 19.38
CA CYS A 10 16.67 -1.15 20.14
C CYS A 10 16.21 0.25 19.71
N TYR A 11 15.52 0.30 18.57
CA TYR A 11 15.06 1.51 17.90
C TYR A 11 13.57 1.36 17.58
N ASP A 12 12.74 2.38 17.86
CA ASP A 12 11.36 2.49 17.39
C ASP A 12 11.05 3.92 16.92
N ALA A 13 9.97 4.10 16.15
CA ALA A 13 9.52 5.39 15.66
C ALA A 13 9.27 6.41 16.80
N GLY A 14 8.90 5.95 18.00
CA GLY A 14 8.71 6.80 19.18
C GLY A 14 9.98 7.55 19.61
N ASP A 15 11.17 7.03 19.30
CA ASP A 15 12.45 7.64 19.68
C ASP A 15 12.89 8.76 18.73
N ASN A 16 12.27 8.87 17.55
CA ASN A 16 12.75 9.72 16.46
C ASN A 16 12.89 11.20 16.84
N GLU A 17 11.98 11.74 17.64
CA GLU A 17 12.03 13.14 18.05
C GLU A 17 13.20 13.39 19.00
N ALA A 18 13.30 12.58 20.05
CA ALA A 18 14.37 12.67 21.03
C ALA A 18 15.75 12.43 20.42
N LEU A 19 15.86 11.47 19.49
CA LEU A 19 17.08 11.20 18.75
C LEU A 19 17.47 12.37 17.84
N ALA A 20 16.51 12.97 17.13
CA ALA A 20 16.78 14.12 16.29
C ALA A 20 17.25 15.33 17.11
N ASP A 21 16.58 15.62 18.24
CA ASP A 21 16.97 16.71 19.14
C ASP A 21 18.35 16.50 19.75
N ALA A 22 18.64 15.29 20.23
CA ALA A 22 19.94 14.94 20.76
C ALA A 22 21.05 15.05 19.70
N ALA A 23 20.77 14.63 18.45
CA ALA A 23 21.73 14.74 17.35
C ALA A 23 22.06 16.20 17.02
N MET A 24 21.12 17.15 17.18
CA MET A 24 21.38 18.57 16.92
C MET A 24 22.31 19.25 17.93
N LEU A 25 22.58 18.61 19.08
CA LEU A 25 23.58 19.04 20.06
C LEU A 25 25.01 18.68 19.65
N LEU A 26 25.18 17.82 18.66
CA LEU A 26 26.48 17.40 18.14
C LEU A 26 26.93 18.30 16.97
N PRO A 27 28.23 18.32 16.63
CA PRO A 27 28.70 18.83 15.35
C PRO A 27 27.97 18.14 14.18
N ALA A 28 27.67 18.90 13.11
CA ALA A 28 26.82 18.42 12.01
C ALA A 28 27.31 17.12 11.37
N GLU A 29 28.63 16.98 11.16
CA GLU A 29 29.25 15.76 10.63
C GLU A 29 28.99 14.56 11.53
N ARG A 30 29.15 14.73 12.85
CA ARG A 30 28.95 13.66 13.83
C ARG A 30 27.48 13.28 13.96
N ALA A 31 26.58 14.27 13.87
CA ALA A 31 25.14 14.04 13.83
C ALA A 31 24.76 13.22 12.59
N ALA A 32 25.28 13.57 11.41
CA ALA A 32 25.01 12.87 10.16
C ALA A 32 25.55 11.42 10.18
N GLU A 33 26.78 11.21 10.67
CA GLU A 33 27.38 9.87 10.82
C GLU A 33 26.56 8.99 11.78
N LEU A 34 26.04 9.56 12.86
CA LEU A 34 25.16 8.84 13.79
C LEU A 34 23.86 8.42 13.10
N VAL A 35 23.20 9.34 12.41
CA VAL A 35 21.94 9.07 11.69
C VAL A 35 22.14 8.00 10.63
N GLN A 36 23.23 8.08 9.85
CA GLN A 36 23.58 7.06 8.87
C GLN A 36 23.69 5.67 9.51
N ARG A 37 24.41 5.55 10.63
CA ARG A 37 24.59 4.25 11.31
C ARG A 37 23.26 3.68 11.82
N ILE A 38 22.41 4.51 12.41
CA ILE A 38 21.07 4.10 12.87
C ILE A 38 20.23 3.61 11.69
N ILE A 39 20.18 4.37 10.59
CA ILE A 39 19.38 4.02 9.41
C ILE A 39 19.90 2.75 8.74
N ALA A 40 21.21 2.66 8.49
CA ALA A 40 21.81 1.50 7.83
C ALA A 40 21.55 0.19 8.60
N ARG A 41 21.51 0.26 9.94
CA ARG A 41 21.25 -0.90 10.79
C ARG A 41 19.77 -1.29 10.84
N ASN A 42 18.86 -0.32 10.85
CA ASN A 42 17.45 -0.56 11.18
C ASN A 42 16.50 -0.55 9.97
N ALA A 43 16.88 0.09 8.85
CA ALA A 43 16.02 0.25 7.69
C ALA A 43 15.45 -1.07 7.10
N PRO A 44 16.19 -2.21 7.07
CA PRO A 44 15.65 -3.47 6.54
C PRO A 44 14.41 -3.99 7.30
N LEU A 45 14.28 -3.67 8.59
CA LEU A 45 13.15 -4.11 9.42
C LEU A 45 12.17 -2.97 9.74
N GLN A 46 12.64 -1.72 9.73
CA GLN A 46 11.92 -0.56 10.25
C GLN A 46 12.02 0.65 9.33
N ALA A 47 11.90 0.44 8.01
CA ALA A 47 12.02 1.49 7.00
C ALA A 47 11.16 2.73 7.32
N ALA A 48 9.93 2.55 7.80
CA ALA A 48 9.03 3.65 8.15
C ALA A 48 9.59 4.53 9.28
N ALA A 49 10.09 3.93 10.35
CA ALA A 49 10.73 4.66 11.44
C ALA A 49 11.98 5.41 10.94
N CYS A 50 12.84 4.74 10.17
CA CYS A 50 14.06 5.32 9.61
C CYS A 50 13.76 6.51 8.67
N ALA A 51 12.71 6.43 7.86
CA ALA A 51 12.28 7.54 7.02
C ALA A 51 11.83 8.74 7.87
N GLY A 52 11.07 8.50 8.93
CA GLY A 52 10.68 9.54 9.88
C GLY A 52 11.87 10.20 10.57
N LEU A 53 12.92 9.46 10.92
CA LEU A 53 14.16 10.03 11.45
C LEU A 53 14.88 10.88 10.41
N LEU A 54 15.05 10.36 9.19
CA LEU A 54 15.72 11.07 8.10
C LEU A 54 15.00 12.38 7.77
N GLN A 55 13.66 12.35 7.69
CA GLN A 55 12.84 13.53 7.42
C GLN A 55 13.08 14.64 8.45
N ARG A 56 13.07 14.29 9.74
CA ARG A 56 13.29 15.22 10.85
C ARG A 56 14.69 15.83 10.82
N MET A 57 15.70 15.02 10.52
CA MET A 57 17.08 15.47 10.41
C MET A 57 17.30 16.36 9.19
N ALA A 58 16.75 15.99 8.03
CA ALA A 58 16.81 16.78 6.82
C ALA A 58 16.17 18.16 7.02
N ALA A 59 15.00 18.23 7.67
CA ALA A 59 14.33 19.50 7.98
C ALA A 59 15.18 20.39 8.91
N ARG A 60 15.80 19.82 9.95
CA ARG A 60 16.67 20.55 10.89
C ARG A 60 17.97 21.03 10.24
N PHE A 61 18.56 20.23 9.37
CA PHE A 61 19.75 20.61 8.60
C PHE A 61 19.42 21.73 7.62
N LEU A 62 18.29 21.62 6.90
CA LEU A 62 17.81 22.67 6.01
C LEU A 62 17.57 23.98 6.76
N ALA A 63 16.97 23.95 7.96
CA ALA A 63 16.76 25.13 8.79
C ALA A 63 18.08 25.79 9.25
N ARG A 64 19.17 25.01 9.38
CA ARG A 64 20.51 25.51 9.73
C ARG A 64 21.41 25.77 8.52
N SER A 65 20.90 25.62 7.30
CA SER A 65 21.69 25.84 6.07
C SER A 65 22.22 27.27 5.97
N ALA A 66 21.43 28.27 6.38
CA ALA A 66 21.85 29.67 6.45
C ALA A 66 23.01 29.91 7.45
N ALA A 67 23.21 28.99 8.41
CA ALA A 67 24.32 29.00 9.36
C ALA A 67 25.51 28.13 8.90
N GLY A 68 25.52 27.69 7.64
CA GLY A 68 26.63 26.94 7.02
C GLY A 68 26.55 25.42 7.16
N VAL A 69 25.45 24.86 7.67
CA VAL A 69 25.28 23.40 7.75
C VAL A 69 24.85 22.84 6.38
N SER A 70 25.67 21.98 5.78
CA SER A 70 25.33 21.33 4.51
C SER A 70 24.37 20.15 4.72
N THR A 71 23.28 20.12 3.94
CA THR A 71 22.35 18.98 3.87
C THR A 71 22.99 17.75 3.21
N GLU A 72 24.03 17.93 2.39
CA GLU A 72 24.74 16.85 1.69
C GLU A 72 25.32 15.81 2.66
N LEU A 73 25.62 16.21 3.90
CA LEU A 73 26.09 15.31 4.96
C LEU A 73 25.12 14.14 5.22
N LEU A 74 23.83 14.32 4.96
CA LEU A 74 22.80 13.29 5.15
C LEU A 74 22.57 12.39 3.93
N GLU A 75 23.25 12.63 2.79
CA GLU A 75 23.04 11.86 1.56
C GLU A 75 23.36 10.38 1.74
N SER A 76 24.42 10.05 2.47
CA SER A 76 24.79 8.66 2.75
C SER A 76 23.72 7.94 3.58
N ALA A 77 23.06 8.66 4.49
CA ALA A 77 21.95 8.12 5.28
C ALA A 77 20.70 7.92 4.40
N ALA A 78 20.42 8.87 3.50
CA ALA A 78 19.33 8.76 2.54
C ALA A 78 19.53 7.59 1.57
N GLN A 79 20.75 7.41 1.05
CA GLN A 79 21.09 6.30 0.17
C GLN A 79 20.90 4.95 0.87
N ALA A 80 21.35 4.83 2.13
CA ALA A 80 21.17 3.62 2.91
C ALA A 80 19.68 3.25 3.09
N LEU A 81 18.82 4.25 3.32
CA LEU A 81 17.38 4.02 3.43
C LEU A 81 16.76 3.56 2.09
N VAL A 82 17.07 4.24 1.00
CA VAL A 82 16.52 3.91 -0.34
C VAL A 82 16.95 2.51 -0.78
N SER A 83 18.21 2.15 -0.54
CA SER A 83 18.74 0.81 -0.81
C SER A 83 18.13 -0.28 0.08
N ALA A 84 17.66 0.08 1.27
CA ALA A 84 17.02 -0.84 2.21
C ALA A 84 15.49 -0.87 2.10
N LEU A 85 14.88 -0.08 1.20
CA LEU A 85 13.44 -0.13 0.97
C LEU A 85 13.01 -1.57 0.67
N PRO A 86 11.87 -2.02 1.24
CA PRO A 86 11.42 -3.41 1.17
C PRO A 86 11.61 -4.03 -0.22
N GLY A 87 12.66 -4.86 -0.31
CA GLY A 87 13.10 -5.63 -1.48
C GLY A 87 12.32 -6.92 -1.70
N GLU A 88 12.65 -7.67 -2.75
CA GLU A 88 12.60 -9.13 -2.61
C GLU A 88 13.30 -9.49 -1.30
N PRO A 89 12.79 -10.46 -0.52
CA PRO A 89 13.49 -10.90 0.66
C PRO A 89 14.84 -11.45 0.20
N ALA A 90 15.88 -10.62 0.24
CA ALA A 90 17.26 -11.08 0.18
C ALA A 90 17.33 -12.11 1.30
N ALA A 91 17.50 -13.38 0.91
CA ALA A 91 17.38 -14.55 1.76
C ALA A 91 17.97 -14.23 3.13
N ALA A 92 17.10 -13.83 4.06
CA ALA A 92 17.54 -13.37 5.35
C ALA A 92 18.01 -14.64 6.04
N THR A 93 19.33 -14.77 6.17
CA THR A 93 19.92 -15.76 7.05
C THR A 93 19.22 -15.59 8.39
N PRO A 94 18.55 -16.63 8.93
CA PRO A 94 17.83 -16.53 10.18
C PRO A 94 18.86 -16.49 11.30
N THR A 95 19.45 -15.32 11.53
CA THR A 95 20.39 -15.07 12.61
C THR A 95 19.89 -13.87 13.41
N ALA A 96 19.51 -14.18 14.65
CA ALA A 96 19.07 -13.31 15.75
C ALA A 96 17.61 -12.81 15.73
N GLY A 97 16.72 -13.65 16.26
CA GLY A 97 15.44 -13.23 16.86
C GLY A 97 14.28 -13.09 15.86
N TRP A 98 13.07 -13.44 16.28
CA TRP A 98 11.83 -13.40 15.49
C TRP A 98 11.34 -11.97 15.19
N ARG A 99 12.21 -11.07 14.72
CA ARG A 99 11.83 -9.70 14.37
C ARG A 99 11.36 -9.68 12.92
N GLN A 100 10.04 -9.62 12.73
CA GLN A 100 9.42 -9.39 11.43
C GLN A 100 9.55 -7.91 11.04
N ALA A 101 9.73 -7.65 9.74
CA ALA A 101 9.70 -6.28 9.22
C ALA A 101 8.31 -5.67 9.49
N LEU A 102 8.29 -4.41 9.94
CA LEU A 102 7.03 -3.69 10.15
C LEU A 102 6.29 -3.48 8.82
N PRO A 103 4.95 -3.41 8.84
CA PRO A 103 4.15 -3.18 7.65
C PRO A 103 4.49 -1.83 7.00
N VAL A 104 4.47 -1.81 5.68
CA VAL A 104 4.63 -0.59 4.88
C VAL A 104 3.39 0.29 5.05
N THR A 105 3.60 1.59 5.30
CA THR A 105 2.52 2.57 5.50
C THR A 105 2.64 3.73 4.50
N PRO A 106 1.57 4.50 4.27
CA PRO A 106 1.65 5.75 3.52
C PRO A 106 2.68 6.73 4.10
N ALA A 107 2.82 6.76 5.44
CA ALA A 107 3.75 7.64 6.14
C ALA A 107 5.21 7.41 5.73
N LEU A 108 5.62 6.16 5.46
CA LEU A 108 6.96 5.87 4.92
C LEU A 108 7.23 6.65 3.64
N VAL A 109 6.29 6.63 2.69
CA VAL A 109 6.46 7.29 1.38
C VAL A 109 6.51 8.81 1.55
N VAL A 110 5.64 9.34 2.40
CA VAL A 110 5.59 10.77 2.73
C VAL A 110 6.91 11.23 3.35
N ASP A 111 7.36 10.58 4.42
CA ASP A 111 8.58 10.95 5.14
C ASP A 111 9.82 10.83 4.24
N LEU A 112 9.90 9.76 3.44
CA LEU A 112 11.00 9.54 2.50
C LEU A 112 11.07 10.65 1.45
N LEU A 113 9.98 10.93 0.73
CA LEU A 113 10.00 11.93 -0.33
C LEU A 113 10.17 13.35 0.22
N SER A 114 9.59 13.66 1.37
CA SER A 114 9.80 14.94 2.06
C SER A 114 11.26 15.10 2.52
N ALA A 115 11.88 14.03 3.04
CA ALA A 115 13.30 14.05 3.39
C ALA A 115 14.18 14.34 2.16
N LEU A 116 14.01 13.56 1.08
CA LEU A 116 14.82 13.72 -0.14
C LEU A 116 14.60 15.09 -0.81
N CYS A 117 13.38 15.63 -0.72
CA CYS A 117 13.08 16.99 -1.15
C CYS A 117 13.87 18.03 -0.33
N HIS A 118 13.89 17.92 1.00
CA HIS A 118 14.66 18.82 1.86
C HIS A 118 16.18 18.72 1.63
N LEU A 119 16.68 17.53 1.26
CA LEU A 119 18.08 17.35 0.91
C LEU A 119 18.42 17.85 -0.51
N GLY A 120 17.43 18.06 -1.38
CA GLY A 120 17.64 18.48 -2.77
C GLY A 120 18.13 17.38 -3.72
N VAL A 121 18.15 16.11 -3.28
CA VAL A 121 18.79 14.99 -4.01
C VAL A 121 17.82 14.38 -5.03
N ARG A 122 17.61 15.08 -6.15
CA ARG A 122 16.66 14.67 -7.18
C ARG A 122 16.90 13.25 -7.74
N PRO A 123 18.12 12.82 -8.11
CA PRO A 123 18.34 11.49 -8.67
C PRO A 123 17.89 10.38 -7.72
N LEU A 124 18.16 10.55 -6.43
CA LEU A 124 17.78 9.60 -5.39
C LEU A 124 16.25 9.59 -5.17
N GLY A 125 15.59 10.75 -5.30
CA GLY A 125 14.14 10.85 -5.32
C GLY A 125 13.49 10.08 -6.48
N GLU A 126 14.01 10.22 -7.69
CA GLU A 126 13.52 9.47 -8.85
C GLU A 126 13.73 7.96 -8.66
N GLN A 127 14.90 7.55 -8.16
CA GLN A 127 15.17 6.14 -7.85
C GLN A 127 14.21 5.58 -6.80
N ALA A 128 13.89 6.36 -5.76
CA ALA A 128 12.91 5.98 -4.75
C ALA A 128 11.53 5.77 -5.38
N VAL A 129 11.06 6.71 -6.20
CA VAL A 129 9.78 6.58 -6.92
C VAL A 129 9.77 5.36 -7.84
N ASP A 130 10.87 5.07 -8.54
CA ASP A 130 10.99 3.85 -9.36
C ASP A 130 10.85 2.58 -8.51
N HIS A 131 11.43 2.54 -7.31
CA HIS A 131 11.26 1.41 -6.39
C HIS A 131 9.81 1.23 -5.93
N LEU A 132 9.15 2.34 -5.59
CA LEU A 132 7.74 2.33 -5.14
C LEU A 132 6.80 1.83 -6.25
N LEU A 133 6.97 2.31 -7.48
CA LEU A 133 6.08 2.00 -8.59
C LEU A 133 6.27 0.58 -9.16
N ASN A 134 7.49 0.02 -9.07
CA ASN A 134 7.79 -1.31 -9.60
C ASN A 134 7.48 -2.47 -8.62
N ARG A 135 6.89 -2.19 -7.46
CA ARG A 135 6.57 -3.20 -6.42
C ARG A 135 5.14 -3.07 -5.87
N PRO A 136 4.12 -3.32 -6.70
CA PRO A 136 2.72 -3.17 -6.30
C PRO A 136 2.28 -4.17 -5.20
N ASP A 137 3.01 -5.26 -5.00
CA ASP A 137 2.78 -6.26 -3.94
C ASP A 137 3.12 -5.71 -2.53
N ARG A 138 4.11 -4.80 -2.44
CA ARG A 138 4.52 -4.14 -1.19
C ARG A 138 3.95 -2.74 -1.05
N PHE A 139 3.85 -2.03 -2.16
CA PHE A 139 3.36 -0.66 -2.24
C PHE A 139 2.03 -0.64 -2.99
N ALA A 140 1.00 -1.25 -2.38
CA ALA A 140 -0.33 -1.32 -2.97
C ALA A 140 -0.87 0.08 -3.26
N VAL A 141 -1.32 0.30 -4.50
CA VAL A 141 -1.74 1.62 -5.00
C VAL A 141 -2.81 2.24 -4.09
N ASP A 142 -3.87 1.48 -3.77
CA ASP A 142 -5.05 1.99 -3.05
C ASP A 142 -4.85 2.14 -1.55
N ALA A 143 -3.92 1.38 -0.97
CA ALA A 143 -3.67 1.36 0.46
C ALA A 143 -2.48 2.25 0.87
N ILE A 144 -1.55 2.50 -0.05
CA ILE A 144 -0.26 3.12 0.26
C ILE A 144 0.01 4.32 -0.65
N LEU A 145 0.08 4.12 -1.98
CA LEU A 145 0.55 5.16 -2.88
C LEU A 145 -0.44 6.31 -3.06
N VAL A 146 -1.73 6.03 -3.26
CA VAL A 146 -2.78 7.06 -3.38
C VAL A 146 -2.89 7.87 -2.09
N PRO A 147 -3.03 7.26 -0.89
CA PRO A 147 -3.02 8.03 0.36
C PRO A 147 -1.75 8.87 0.54
N ALA A 148 -0.57 8.33 0.22
CA ALA A 148 0.69 9.08 0.34
C ALA A 148 0.76 10.26 -0.63
N ALA A 149 0.32 10.08 -1.88
CA ALA A 149 0.27 11.16 -2.87
C ALA A 149 -0.72 12.27 -2.46
N CYS A 150 -1.85 11.92 -1.83
CA CYS A 150 -2.77 12.90 -1.25
C CYS A 150 -2.09 13.68 -0.13
N LEU A 151 -1.48 13.00 0.84
CA LEU A 151 -0.79 13.64 1.96
C LEU A 151 0.35 14.57 1.50
N LEU A 152 1.17 14.14 0.53
CA LEU A 152 2.22 14.97 -0.06
C LEU A 152 1.67 16.19 -0.80
N SER A 153 0.50 16.06 -1.43
CA SER A 153 -0.17 17.18 -2.09
C SER A 153 -0.75 18.16 -1.06
N GLU A 154 -1.30 17.65 0.03
CA GLU A 154 -1.90 18.42 1.14
C GLU A 154 -0.85 19.14 2.00
N GLN A 155 0.36 18.58 2.13
CA GLN A 155 1.48 19.22 2.84
C GLN A 155 1.97 20.52 2.18
N GLY A 156 1.69 20.71 0.88
CA GLY A 156 2.07 21.91 0.14
C GLY A 156 3.54 21.94 -0.29
N TRP A 157 3.98 23.12 -0.75
CA TRP A 157 5.33 23.36 -1.25
C TRP A 157 6.37 23.25 -0.11
N PRO A 158 7.59 22.71 -0.33
CA PRO A 158 8.18 22.31 -1.62
C PRO A 158 7.88 20.88 -2.07
N ALA A 159 7.50 20.00 -1.15
CA ALA A 159 7.37 18.57 -1.44
C ALA A 159 6.29 18.27 -2.50
N SER A 160 5.18 19.02 -2.51
CA SER A 160 4.06 18.82 -3.45
C SER A 160 4.42 19.08 -4.92
N ASP A 161 5.36 20.00 -5.18
CA ASP A 161 5.79 20.39 -6.53
C ASP A 161 7.19 19.86 -6.88
N TRP A 162 7.77 19.01 -6.03
CA TRP A 162 9.05 18.39 -6.34
C TRP A 162 8.89 17.33 -7.45
N PRO A 163 9.80 17.23 -8.46
CA PRO A 163 9.58 16.37 -9.63
C PRO A 163 9.27 14.90 -9.32
N PRO A 164 9.95 14.21 -8.39
CA PRO A 164 9.60 12.85 -7.99
C PRO A 164 8.19 12.74 -7.40
N THR A 165 7.79 13.67 -6.54
CA THR A 165 6.43 13.72 -5.99
C THR A 165 5.38 13.91 -7.08
N ARG A 166 5.62 14.82 -8.04
CA ARG A 166 4.73 15.01 -9.19
C ARG A 166 4.60 13.76 -10.03
N ARG A 167 5.69 13.01 -10.23
CA ARG A 167 5.68 11.74 -10.98
C ARG A 167 4.84 10.69 -10.27
N LEU A 168 5.01 10.52 -8.95
CA LEU A 168 4.17 9.63 -8.14
C LEU A 168 2.69 10.02 -8.24
N ARG A 169 2.38 11.32 -8.09
CA ARG A 169 1.02 11.87 -8.22
C ARG A 169 0.43 11.60 -9.60
N ALA A 170 1.18 11.85 -10.67
CA ALA A 170 0.75 11.60 -12.04
C ALA A 170 0.43 10.12 -12.26
N HIS A 171 1.29 9.21 -11.78
CA HIS A 171 1.02 7.78 -11.84
C HIS A 171 -0.28 7.40 -11.12
N CYS A 172 -0.50 7.91 -9.91
CA CYS A 172 -1.74 7.66 -9.16
C CYS A 172 -2.98 8.19 -9.91
N LEU A 173 -2.90 9.41 -10.45
CA LEU A 173 -3.99 10.01 -11.23
C LEU A 173 -4.31 9.19 -12.49
N ASP A 174 -3.31 8.70 -13.21
CA ASP A 174 -3.48 7.87 -14.40
C ASP A 174 -4.16 6.54 -14.06
N GLN A 175 -3.75 5.88 -12.97
CA GLN A 175 -4.37 4.64 -12.50
C GLN A 175 -5.84 4.85 -12.13
N LEU A 176 -6.14 5.90 -11.35
CA LEU A 176 -7.52 6.25 -10.98
C LEU A 176 -8.34 6.58 -12.22
N ALA A 177 -7.80 7.37 -13.17
CA ALA A 177 -8.49 7.71 -14.40
C ALA A 177 -8.83 6.48 -15.24
N ARG A 178 -7.92 5.52 -15.39
CA ARG A 178 -8.17 4.25 -16.09
C ARG A 178 -9.34 3.48 -15.46
N ARG A 179 -9.35 3.34 -14.13
CA ARG A 179 -10.41 2.62 -13.40
C ARG A 179 -11.76 3.33 -13.43
N ILE A 180 -11.76 4.66 -13.33
CA ILE A 180 -12.97 5.48 -13.45
C ILE A 180 -13.57 5.35 -14.86
N ALA A 181 -12.73 5.26 -15.89
CA ALA A 181 -13.17 5.15 -17.28
C ALA A 181 -13.78 3.78 -17.64
N GLU A 182 -13.54 2.73 -16.85
CA GLU A 182 -14.14 1.42 -17.12
C GLU A 182 -15.68 1.50 -17.12
N PRO A 183 -16.40 0.76 -17.96
CA PRO A 183 -17.86 0.74 -17.90
C PRO A 183 -18.37 0.21 -16.55
N LEU A 184 -19.32 0.93 -15.96
CA LEU A 184 -20.05 0.55 -14.74
C LEU A 184 -21.54 0.51 -15.07
N VAL A 185 -21.93 -0.58 -15.71
CA VAL A 185 -23.30 -0.83 -16.14
C VAL A 185 -23.89 -1.88 -15.18
N PRO A 186 -25.06 -1.62 -14.56
CA PRO A 186 -25.72 -2.63 -13.77
C PRO A 186 -26.14 -3.82 -14.66
N PRO A 187 -26.11 -5.06 -14.16
CA PRO A 187 -26.65 -6.20 -14.90
C PRO A 187 -28.11 -5.93 -15.28
N VAL A 188 -28.45 -6.12 -16.55
CA VAL A 188 -29.80 -5.84 -17.08
C VAL A 188 -30.82 -6.95 -16.75
N ASP A 189 -30.32 -8.14 -16.41
CA ASP A 189 -31.07 -9.34 -16.11
C ASP A 189 -30.42 -10.13 -14.96
N PHE A 190 -30.77 -11.40 -14.78
CA PHE A 190 -30.14 -12.26 -13.76
C PHE A 190 -28.86 -12.97 -14.24
N ALA A 191 -28.39 -12.79 -15.48
CA ALA A 191 -27.15 -13.40 -15.91
C ALA A 191 -25.95 -12.80 -15.17
N ARG A 192 -25.01 -13.63 -14.78
CA ARG A 192 -23.76 -13.27 -14.09
C ARG A 192 -22.58 -13.90 -14.83
N ASP A 193 -21.38 -13.40 -14.56
CA ASP A 193 -20.17 -14.05 -15.05
C ASP A 193 -20.19 -15.52 -14.60
N SER A 194 -20.18 -16.41 -15.59
CA SER A 194 -20.29 -17.85 -15.42
C SER A 194 -18.93 -18.55 -15.34
N ARG A 195 -17.83 -17.79 -15.29
CA ARG A 195 -16.49 -18.34 -15.15
C ARG A 195 -16.34 -19.02 -13.79
N VAL A 196 -16.23 -20.34 -13.83
CA VAL A 196 -15.90 -21.20 -12.69
C VAL A 196 -14.72 -22.06 -13.14
N ASP A 197 -13.57 -22.01 -12.46
CA ASP A 197 -12.36 -22.68 -13.00
C ASP A 197 -12.43 -24.21 -12.83
N CYS A 198 -13.36 -24.74 -12.02
CA CYS A 198 -13.58 -26.17 -11.91
C CYS A 198 -14.56 -26.67 -12.99
N SER A 199 -14.19 -27.72 -13.72
CA SER A 199 -14.98 -28.29 -14.82
C SER A 199 -15.85 -29.49 -14.42
N CYS A 200 -15.97 -29.81 -13.13
CA CYS A 200 -16.78 -30.95 -12.66
C CYS A 200 -18.27 -30.77 -13.01
N ALA A 201 -19.06 -31.85 -12.97
CA ALA A 201 -20.49 -31.80 -13.33
C ALA A 201 -21.26 -30.72 -12.55
N HIS A 202 -21.05 -30.63 -11.23
CA HIS A 202 -21.75 -29.66 -10.38
C HIS A 202 -21.30 -28.21 -10.62
N CYS A 203 -20.03 -27.98 -10.95
CA CYS A 203 -19.55 -26.65 -11.30
C CYS A 203 -20.02 -26.22 -12.70
N ARG A 204 -20.23 -27.16 -13.63
CA ARG A 204 -20.92 -26.88 -14.90
C ARG A 204 -22.39 -26.51 -14.69
N GLU A 205 -23.09 -27.18 -13.77
CA GLU A 205 -24.45 -26.79 -13.38
C GLU A 205 -24.47 -25.36 -12.78
N LEU A 206 -23.49 -25.03 -11.93
CA LEU A 206 -23.32 -23.68 -11.38
C LEU A 206 -23.07 -22.65 -12.50
N SER A 207 -22.13 -22.90 -13.41
CA SER A 207 -21.86 -22.01 -14.55
C SER A 207 -23.10 -21.81 -15.42
N ALA A 208 -23.84 -22.88 -15.72
CA ALA A 208 -25.08 -22.79 -16.47
C ALA A 208 -26.14 -21.96 -15.73
N PHE A 209 -26.28 -22.15 -14.40
CA PHE A 209 -27.13 -21.30 -13.58
C PHE A 209 -26.70 -19.84 -13.65
N LEU A 210 -25.40 -19.53 -13.52
CA LEU A 210 -24.88 -18.16 -13.57
C LEU A 210 -25.19 -17.48 -14.91
N ALA A 211 -25.03 -18.19 -16.02
CA ALA A 211 -25.28 -17.66 -17.37
C ALA A 211 -26.77 -17.44 -17.70
N ASP A 212 -27.69 -18.06 -16.97
CA ASP A 212 -29.14 -17.98 -17.23
C ASP A 212 -29.70 -16.57 -16.90
N PRO A 213 -30.28 -15.84 -17.86
CA PRO A 213 -30.76 -14.48 -17.65
C PRO A 213 -32.08 -14.39 -16.88
N GLU A 214 -32.88 -15.46 -16.86
CA GLU A 214 -34.21 -15.46 -16.24
C GLU A 214 -34.16 -16.04 -14.82
N ARG A 215 -33.24 -16.99 -14.59
CA ARG A 215 -33.16 -17.71 -13.33
C ARG A 215 -32.35 -16.97 -12.29
N SER A 216 -33.03 -16.51 -11.23
CA SER A 216 -32.43 -15.83 -10.07
C SER A 216 -32.04 -16.76 -8.92
N VAL A 217 -32.67 -17.94 -8.81
CA VAL A 217 -32.46 -18.91 -7.73
C VAL A 217 -32.18 -20.32 -8.27
N TRP A 218 -31.18 -20.98 -7.69
CA TRP A 218 -30.85 -22.39 -7.94
C TRP A 218 -30.80 -23.17 -6.64
N VAL A 219 -31.56 -24.26 -6.59
CA VAL A 219 -31.59 -25.17 -5.44
C VAL A 219 -30.82 -26.42 -5.79
N PHE A 220 -29.65 -26.58 -5.19
CA PHE A 220 -28.75 -27.70 -5.42
C PHE A 220 -28.90 -28.76 -4.32
N LYS A 221 -29.61 -29.84 -4.65
CA LYS A 221 -29.78 -31.01 -3.78
C LYS A 221 -28.71 -32.04 -4.10
N ALA A 222 -27.71 -32.14 -3.24
CA ALA A 222 -26.62 -33.12 -3.38
C ALA A 222 -26.07 -33.53 -2.00
N ALA A 223 -25.22 -34.54 -1.94
CA ALA A 223 -24.51 -34.90 -0.71
C ALA A 223 -23.67 -33.73 -0.16
N ARG A 224 -23.42 -33.71 1.15
CA ARG A 224 -22.69 -32.62 1.84
C ARG A 224 -21.36 -32.28 1.17
N GLN A 225 -20.58 -33.28 0.76
CA GLN A 225 -19.29 -33.09 0.11
C GLN A 225 -19.39 -32.28 -1.19
N HIS A 226 -20.42 -32.52 -2.01
CA HIS A 226 -20.62 -31.79 -3.26
C HIS A 226 -21.12 -30.38 -3.01
N ARG A 227 -22.00 -30.18 -2.02
CA ARG A 227 -22.43 -28.82 -1.60
C ARG A 227 -21.24 -28.00 -1.11
N ASN A 228 -20.39 -28.56 -0.25
CA ASN A 228 -19.18 -27.89 0.22
C ASN A 228 -18.24 -27.52 -0.94
N HIS A 229 -18.11 -28.39 -1.94
CA HIS A 229 -17.30 -28.12 -3.12
C HIS A 229 -17.85 -26.92 -3.92
N VAL A 230 -19.15 -26.92 -4.21
CA VAL A 230 -19.81 -25.79 -4.91
C VAL A 230 -19.67 -24.49 -4.11
N GLU A 231 -19.86 -24.52 -2.79
CA GLU A 231 -19.65 -23.35 -1.93
C GLU A 231 -18.20 -22.85 -1.93
N TYR A 232 -17.23 -23.75 -2.02
CA TYR A 232 -15.82 -23.40 -2.17
C TYR A 232 -15.56 -22.73 -3.53
N SER A 233 -16.06 -23.30 -4.63
CA SER A 233 -15.93 -22.72 -5.97
C SER A 233 -16.56 -21.32 -6.06
N ILE A 234 -17.77 -21.14 -5.52
CA ILE A 234 -18.42 -19.80 -5.46
C ILE A 234 -17.53 -18.78 -4.75
N ARG A 235 -16.88 -19.16 -3.64
CA ARG A 235 -15.99 -18.25 -2.91
C ARG A 235 -14.69 -17.98 -3.64
N ARG A 236 -14.05 -19.03 -4.15
CA ARG A 236 -12.75 -18.94 -4.83
C ARG A 236 -12.85 -18.09 -6.09
N ASP A 237 -13.90 -18.33 -6.88
CA ASP A 237 -14.11 -17.70 -8.18
C ASP A 237 -14.94 -16.40 -8.06
N GLN A 238 -15.26 -15.99 -6.82
CA GLN A 238 -15.99 -14.77 -6.47
C GLN A 238 -17.32 -14.58 -7.22
N CYS A 239 -18.08 -15.67 -7.43
CA CYS A 239 -19.36 -15.59 -8.13
C CYS A 239 -20.37 -14.73 -7.34
N ASP A 240 -21.18 -13.95 -8.06
CA ASP A 240 -22.22 -13.08 -7.50
C ASP A 240 -23.45 -13.88 -7.02
N VAL A 241 -23.26 -14.70 -5.98
CA VAL A 241 -24.25 -15.62 -5.43
C VAL A 241 -24.24 -15.63 -3.91
N SER A 242 -25.39 -15.37 -3.31
CA SER A 242 -25.69 -15.60 -1.90
C SER A 242 -26.01 -17.08 -1.69
N ARG A 243 -25.55 -17.64 -0.58
CA ARG A 243 -25.62 -19.09 -0.30
C ARG A 243 -26.31 -19.33 1.03
N GLU A 244 -27.33 -20.18 1.01
CA GLU A 244 -28.04 -20.62 2.20
C GLU A 244 -28.19 -22.14 2.18
N THR A 245 -28.06 -22.80 3.32
CA THR A 245 -28.38 -24.22 3.43
C THR A 245 -29.80 -24.38 3.92
N ASP A 246 -30.70 -24.86 3.06
CA ASP A 246 -32.03 -25.30 3.48
C ASP A 246 -31.92 -26.68 4.16
N ARG A 247 -32.31 -26.73 5.43
CA ARG A 247 -32.25 -27.93 6.28
C ARG A 247 -33.62 -28.59 6.45
N ARG A 248 -34.63 -28.20 5.68
CA ARG A 248 -35.97 -28.80 5.73
C ARG A 248 -35.96 -30.18 5.06
N GLY A 249 -36.19 -31.23 5.85
CA GLY A 249 -36.23 -32.63 5.40
C GLY A 249 -34.89 -33.36 5.52
N SER A 250 -34.89 -34.67 5.21
CA SER A 250 -33.70 -35.54 5.32
C SER A 250 -32.59 -35.21 4.34
N THR A 251 -32.91 -34.56 3.22
CA THR A 251 -31.94 -34.13 2.20
C THR A 251 -31.80 -32.62 2.21
N HIS A 252 -30.75 -32.11 2.86
CA HIS A 252 -30.44 -30.67 2.83
C HIS A 252 -30.12 -30.20 1.41
N ALA A 253 -30.43 -28.94 1.11
CA ALA A 253 -30.16 -28.30 -0.17
C ALA A 253 -29.28 -27.05 0.01
N LEU A 254 -28.43 -26.76 -0.97
CA LEU A 254 -27.77 -25.47 -1.08
C LEU A 254 -28.64 -24.57 -1.97
N VAL A 255 -29.20 -23.52 -1.39
CA VAL A 255 -29.96 -22.49 -2.09
C VAL A 255 -28.98 -21.38 -2.47
N CYS A 256 -28.83 -21.19 -3.77
CA CYS A 256 -27.99 -20.18 -4.38
C CYS A 256 -28.88 -19.10 -5.00
N THR A 257 -28.77 -17.88 -4.51
CA THR A 257 -29.51 -16.72 -5.03
C THR A 257 -28.53 -15.75 -5.65
N LYS A 258 -28.70 -15.43 -6.93
CA LYS A 258 -27.85 -14.43 -7.60
C LYS A 258 -28.01 -13.07 -6.94
N ASN A 259 -26.89 -12.39 -6.75
CA ASN A 259 -26.83 -11.03 -6.25
C ASN A 259 -26.05 -10.17 -7.25
N GLN A 260 -25.57 -8.99 -6.85
CA GLN A 260 -24.78 -8.10 -7.71
C GLN A 260 -23.55 -7.59 -6.95
N ALA A 261 -22.99 -8.40 -6.06
CA ALA A 261 -21.95 -8.00 -5.13
C ALA A 261 -20.70 -7.44 -5.83
N SER A 262 -20.31 -8.00 -6.99
CA SER A 262 -19.19 -7.49 -7.78
C SER A 262 -19.46 -6.13 -8.39
N PHE A 263 -20.68 -5.89 -8.87
CA PHE A 263 -21.10 -4.57 -9.35
C PHE A 263 -21.09 -3.54 -8.20
N GLU A 264 -21.69 -3.87 -7.05
CA GLU A 264 -21.72 -2.99 -5.87
C GLU A 264 -20.32 -2.65 -5.35
N ARG A 265 -19.40 -3.64 -5.32
CA ARG A 265 -17.99 -3.40 -5.00
C ARG A 265 -17.36 -2.39 -5.98
N ARG A 266 -17.63 -2.50 -7.28
CA ARG A 266 -17.12 -1.55 -8.29
C ARG A 266 -17.74 -0.17 -8.15
N VAL A 267 -19.02 -0.07 -7.76
CA VAL A 267 -19.67 1.23 -7.45
C VAL A 267 -18.96 1.92 -6.30
N LEU A 268 -18.77 1.23 -5.17
CA LEU A 268 -18.08 1.76 -4.00
C LEU A 268 -16.63 2.15 -4.33
N GLN A 269 -15.94 1.30 -5.09
CA GLN A 269 -14.59 1.58 -5.53
C GLN A 269 -14.52 2.85 -6.40
N ARG A 270 -15.42 3.01 -7.38
CA ARG A 270 -15.44 4.21 -8.22
C ARG A 270 -15.73 5.47 -7.44
N GLN A 271 -16.63 5.40 -6.46
CA GLN A 271 -16.89 6.53 -5.56
C GLN A 271 -15.63 6.96 -4.82
N LYS A 272 -14.87 5.99 -4.28
CA LYS A 272 -13.58 6.25 -3.66
C LYS A 272 -12.58 6.83 -4.66
N ASP A 273 -12.46 6.24 -5.85
CA ASP A 273 -11.53 6.69 -6.89
C ASP A 273 -11.80 8.15 -7.30
N LEU A 274 -13.07 8.54 -7.40
CA LEU A 274 -13.47 9.92 -7.70
C LEU A 274 -13.08 10.89 -6.57
N VAL A 275 -13.29 10.51 -5.31
CA VAL A 275 -12.89 11.32 -4.14
C VAL A 275 -11.37 11.49 -4.11
N ASP A 276 -10.61 10.40 -4.27
CA ASP A 276 -9.15 10.45 -4.26
C ASP A 276 -8.60 11.24 -5.46
N GLN A 277 -9.19 11.09 -6.65
CA GLN A 277 -8.83 11.90 -7.82
C GLN A 277 -9.09 13.39 -7.59
N ALA A 278 -10.22 13.74 -6.96
CA ALA A 278 -10.54 15.13 -6.63
C ALA A 278 -9.51 15.71 -5.66
N ARG A 279 -9.15 14.98 -4.59
CA ARG A 279 -8.11 15.38 -3.62
C ARG A 279 -6.77 15.63 -4.31
N LEU A 280 -6.32 14.71 -5.18
CA LEU A 280 -5.04 14.83 -5.88
C LEU A 280 -5.00 15.98 -6.91
N ARG A 281 -6.16 16.41 -7.42
CA ARG A 281 -6.27 17.52 -8.39
C ARG A 281 -6.42 18.89 -7.75
N GLN A 282 -6.78 18.97 -6.47
CA GLN A 282 -6.94 20.26 -5.81
C GLN A 282 -5.59 20.98 -5.74
N PRO A 283 -5.48 22.21 -6.27
CA PRO A 283 -4.32 23.05 -6.02
C PRO A 283 -4.41 23.53 -4.57
N PHE A 284 -3.55 22.98 -3.70
CA PHE A 284 -3.43 23.46 -2.34
C PHE A 284 -2.34 24.54 -2.27
N GLY A 285 -2.76 25.77 -1.99
CA GLY A 285 -1.89 26.94 -1.93
C GLY A 285 -2.44 28.12 -2.74
N GLN A 286 -3.47 28.79 -2.20
CA GLN A 286 -3.58 30.25 -2.27
C GLN A 286 -3.33 30.79 -0.86
#